data_AF-A0A7W6RW33-F1
#
_entry.id   AF-A0A7W6RW33-F1
#
_cell.length_a   1.000
_cell.length_b   1.000
_cell.length_c   1.000
_cell.angle_alpha   90.00
_cell.angle_beta   90.00
_cell.angle_gamma   90.00
#
_symmetry.space_group_name_H-M   'P 1'
#
loop_
_entity.id
_entity.type
_entity.pdbx_description
1 polymer ?
#
loop_
_entity_poly.entity_id
_entity_poly.type
_entity_poly.pdbx_seq_one_letter_code
_entity_poly.pdbx_strand_id
1 'polypeptide(L)'
;MGLPTGEEQLLLEYVNRLRTAPAAELDRLLAANNPGVATALDYFGVDMGLLRAQWATLTPSAPLAWSSALGSAADAHSQAMIALDMQGHILPGEDALRTRAEAAGMPAGCGYAENVFAYASDVLEGHAAFAIDWGATATGLQEPAAHRVNLMNPDYAVAGLSVQAEGNAATQVGPLVITQDFATCPTGGTAQAGAPADAAAWILGVAYTDRDGDAFYSVGEGRGGLTVVAEGVAGRFTTATWDSGGYQLRVPDGVYDLRLESATGSVLASATASVAGANVKLDAAVPEGDGGAPGGGGTAATAAEAMAVARLMLGPTGTAAVADAVDAVVVAGGSLRSVAATVLAEPLFQDQFAPAWALDRKIDVITLDHMGLSAGGAAHAEANAWFAWALTAGGMATDQVFVEAVGYLLDDGRRDAAFDAAAAALTEEAATALAGVFTLDGADTATLAALDHALL
;
A
#
# COMPACT_ATOMS: atom_id res chain seq x y z
N MET A 1 6.43 2.73 8.57
CA MET A 1 6.31 1.27 8.40
C MET A 1 5.21 1.03 7.38
N GLY A 2 5.54 0.41 6.25
CA GLY A 2 4.63 0.21 5.11
C GLY A 2 3.68 -0.97 5.30
N LEU A 3 2.55 -0.90 4.62
CA LEU A 3 1.69 -2.06 4.30
C LEU A 3 2.24 -2.73 3.02
N PRO A 4 1.95 -4.02 2.79
CA PRO A 4 2.56 -4.74 1.67
C PRO A 4 2.11 -4.16 0.32
N THR A 5 3.05 -4.09 -0.63
CA THR A 5 2.73 -3.86 -2.05
C THR A 5 1.89 -5.00 -2.63
N GLY A 6 1.46 -4.88 -3.89
CA GLY A 6 0.75 -5.96 -4.56
C GLY A 6 1.62 -7.22 -4.70
N GLU A 7 2.89 -7.05 -5.07
CA GLU A 7 3.86 -8.13 -5.21
C GLU A 7 4.19 -8.80 -3.87
N GLU A 8 4.35 -8.02 -2.81
CA GLU A 8 4.58 -8.54 -1.46
C GLU A 8 3.35 -9.26 -0.91
N GLN A 9 2.15 -8.75 -1.20
CA GLN A 9 0.90 -9.44 -0.88
C GLN A 9 0.84 -10.77 -1.65
N LEU A 10 1.10 -10.78 -2.96
CA LEU A 10 1.13 -12.00 -3.77
C LEU A 10 2.13 -13.02 -3.21
N LEU A 11 3.32 -12.58 -2.82
CA LEU A 11 4.32 -13.47 -2.21
C LEU A 11 3.82 -14.05 -0.88
N LEU A 12 3.20 -13.24 -0.02
CA LEU A 12 2.60 -13.71 1.24
C LEU A 12 1.47 -14.72 0.98
N GLU A 13 0.66 -14.49 -0.05
CA GLU A 13 -0.40 -15.40 -0.48
C GLU A 13 0.15 -16.75 -0.93
N TYR A 14 1.24 -16.77 -1.70
CA TYR A 14 1.94 -18.01 -2.06
C TYR A 14 2.51 -18.74 -0.85
N VAL A 15 3.16 -18.02 0.07
CA VAL A 15 3.67 -18.59 1.34
C VAL A 15 2.52 -19.22 2.13
N ASN A 16 1.40 -18.52 2.27
CA ASN A 16 0.25 -19.00 3.04
C ASN A 16 -0.49 -20.16 2.36
N ARG A 17 -0.54 -20.20 1.01
CA ARG A 17 -1.10 -21.33 0.25
C ARG A 17 -0.24 -22.58 0.41
N LEU A 18 1.10 -22.43 0.36
CA LEU A 18 2.04 -23.50 0.69
C LEU A 18 1.82 -24.02 2.11
N ARG A 19 1.76 -23.12 3.10
CA ARG A 19 1.65 -23.48 4.51
C ARG A 19 0.34 -24.20 4.82
N THR A 20 -0.78 -23.75 4.27
CA THR A 20 -2.11 -24.31 4.58
C THR A 20 -2.42 -25.57 3.77
N ALA A 21 -1.88 -25.70 2.56
CA ALA A 21 -2.14 -26.82 1.66
C ALA A 21 -0.87 -27.28 0.92
N PRO A 22 0.17 -27.75 1.63
CA PRO A 22 1.48 -28.00 1.03
C PRO A 22 1.39 -29.03 -0.11
N ALA A 23 0.67 -30.14 0.08
CA ALA A 23 0.54 -31.17 -0.95
C ALA A 23 0.02 -30.62 -2.30
N ALA A 24 -0.96 -29.72 -2.27
CA ALA A 24 -1.50 -29.11 -3.48
C ALA A 24 -0.56 -28.05 -4.08
N GLU A 25 0.32 -27.45 -3.28
CA GLU A 25 1.22 -26.40 -3.74
C GLU A 25 2.26 -26.91 -4.75
N LEU A 26 2.82 -28.10 -4.53
CA LEU A 26 3.78 -28.65 -5.50
C LEU A 26 3.13 -28.84 -6.87
N ASP A 27 1.90 -29.36 -6.92
CA ASP A 27 1.18 -29.54 -8.17
C ASP A 27 0.91 -28.19 -8.86
N ARG A 28 0.59 -27.13 -8.11
CA ARG A 28 0.43 -25.78 -8.66
C ARG A 28 1.73 -25.22 -9.23
N LEU A 29 2.84 -25.33 -8.49
CA LEU A 29 4.15 -24.86 -8.96
C LEU A 29 4.57 -25.55 -10.27
N LEU A 30 4.33 -26.86 -10.37
CA LEU A 30 4.68 -27.63 -11.56
C LEU A 30 3.69 -27.43 -12.72
N ALA A 31 2.43 -27.10 -12.45
CA ALA A 31 1.40 -26.86 -13.46
C ALA A 31 1.37 -25.42 -13.98
N ALA A 32 1.99 -24.47 -13.28
CA ALA A 32 1.97 -23.04 -13.64
C ALA A 32 2.67 -22.72 -14.97
N ASN A 33 3.46 -23.64 -15.53
CA ASN A 33 4.23 -23.44 -16.77
C ASN A 33 5.11 -22.17 -16.74
N ASN A 34 5.56 -21.76 -15.55
CA ASN A 34 6.44 -20.61 -15.39
C ASN A 34 7.81 -20.90 -16.02
N PRO A 35 8.29 -20.07 -16.98
CA PRO A 35 9.56 -20.31 -17.66
C PRO A 35 10.79 -20.28 -16.75
N GLY A 36 10.80 -19.41 -15.74
CA GLY A 36 11.89 -19.30 -14.76
C GLY A 36 12.00 -20.59 -13.93
N VAL A 37 10.87 -21.04 -13.37
CA VAL A 37 10.80 -22.33 -12.65
C VAL A 37 11.23 -23.49 -13.54
N ALA A 38 10.71 -23.59 -14.77
CA ALA A 38 11.07 -24.68 -15.68
C ALA A 38 12.57 -24.68 -16.00
N THR A 39 13.14 -23.50 -16.22
CA THR A 39 14.58 -23.33 -16.49
C THR A 39 15.42 -23.73 -15.28
N ALA A 40 15.03 -23.32 -14.07
CA ALA A 40 15.74 -23.68 -12.85
C ALA A 40 15.71 -25.19 -12.58
N LEU A 41 14.54 -25.83 -12.74
CA LEU A 41 14.40 -27.28 -12.55
C LEU A 41 15.32 -28.08 -13.49
N ASP A 42 15.41 -27.67 -14.76
CA ASP A 42 16.29 -28.29 -15.75
C ASP A 42 17.77 -27.99 -15.46
N TYR A 43 18.11 -26.73 -15.20
CA TYR A 43 19.48 -26.28 -14.95
C TYR A 43 20.12 -26.99 -13.75
N PHE A 44 19.38 -27.10 -12.64
CA PHE A 44 19.87 -27.78 -11.44
C PHE A 44 19.72 -29.30 -11.52
N GLY A 45 19.02 -29.84 -12.54
CA GLY A 45 18.80 -31.27 -12.68
C GLY A 45 18.01 -31.85 -11.51
N VAL A 46 16.93 -31.18 -11.11
CA VAL A 46 16.16 -31.54 -9.91
C VAL A 46 15.65 -32.98 -10.00
N ASP A 47 16.00 -33.79 -9.00
CA ASP A 47 15.44 -35.13 -8.83
C ASP A 47 13.97 -35.03 -8.41
N MET A 48 13.09 -35.13 -9.40
CA MET A 48 11.64 -35.04 -9.22
C MET A 48 11.05 -36.20 -8.39
N GLY A 49 11.77 -37.32 -8.24
CA GLY A 49 11.39 -38.41 -7.35
C GLY A 49 11.66 -38.04 -5.90
N LEU A 50 12.86 -37.53 -5.63
CA LEU A 50 13.25 -37.04 -4.31
C LEU A 50 12.41 -35.84 -3.87
N LEU A 51 12.17 -34.86 -4.76
CA LEU A 51 11.34 -33.69 -4.45
C LEU A 51 9.95 -34.12 -3.99
N ARG A 52 9.28 -35.02 -4.72
CA ARG A 52 7.96 -35.54 -4.32
C ARG A 52 8.00 -36.30 -3.01
N ALA A 53 9.08 -37.05 -2.75
CA ALA A 53 9.24 -37.77 -1.48
C ALA A 53 9.42 -36.81 -0.29
N GLN A 54 10.25 -35.77 -0.43
CA GLN A 54 10.40 -34.71 0.57
C GLN A 54 9.08 -33.94 0.77
N TRP A 55 8.35 -33.65 -0.30
CA TRP A 55 7.10 -32.91 -0.22
C TRP A 55 5.96 -33.68 0.47
N ALA A 56 5.94 -35.00 0.29
CA ALA A 56 4.96 -35.88 0.93
C ALA A 56 5.08 -35.92 2.46
N THR A 57 6.17 -35.42 3.04
CA THR A 57 6.34 -35.31 4.51
C THR A 57 5.82 -34.00 5.08
N LEU A 58 5.44 -33.03 4.24
CA LEU A 58 4.97 -31.73 4.70
C LEU A 58 3.55 -31.84 5.26
N THR A 59 3.34 -31.24 6.43
CA THR A 59 2.03 -31.11 7.06
C THR A 59 1.55 -29.66 7.02
N PRO A 60 0.24 -29.41 6.91
CA PRO A 60 -0.30 -28.06 7.03
C PRO A 60 0.17 -27.36 8.32
N SER A 61 0.43 -26.06 8.20
CA SER A 61 0.79 -25.14 9.27
C SER A 61 -0.08 -23.88 9.18
N ALA A 62 -0.20 -23.15 10.29
CA ALA A 62 -0.99 -21.93 10.32
C ALA A 62 -0.43 -20.87 9.35
N PRO A 63 -1.30 -20.08 8.68
CA PRO A 63 -0.87 -18.96 7.85
C PRO A 63 -0.17 -17.88 8.67
N LEU A 64 0.69 -17.11 8.03
CA LEU A 64 1.44 -16.01 8.61
C LEU A 64 0.69 -14.69 8.40
N ALA A 65 0.60 -13.89 9.46
CA ALA A 65 0.14 -12.51 9.36
C ALA A 65 1.29 -11.59 8.96
N TRP A 66 0.97 -10.44 8.36
CA TRP A 66 1.97 -9.45 7.98
C TRP A 66 2.52 -8.73 9.21
N SER A 67 3.84 -8.55 9.25
CA SER A 67 4.54 -7.66 10.17
C SER A 67 5.24 -6.56 9.38
N SER A 68 4.77 -5.32 9.52
CA SER A 68 5.42 -4.18 8.88
C SER A 68 6.82 -3.90 9.40
N ALA A 69 7.14 -4.30 10.64
CA ALA A 69 8.50 -4.20 11.19
C ALA A 69 9.46 -5.13 10.44
N LEU A 70 9.08 -6.41 10.29
CA LEU A 70 9.85 -7.36 9.47
C LEU A 70 9.86 -6.94 8.00
N GLY A 71 8.77 -6.39 7.47
CA GLY A 71 8.71 -5.90 6.09
C GLY A 71 9.74 -4.78 5.85
N SER A 72 9.85 -3.84 6.79
CA SER A 72 10.89 -2.79 6.74
C SER A 72 12.32 -3.35 6.88
N ALA A 73 12.52 -4.41 7.68
CA ALA A 73 13.83 -5.06 7.77
C ALA A 73 14.21 -5.79 6.46
N ALA A 74 13.27 -6.54 5.89
CA ALA A 74 13.42 -7.26 4.62
C ALA A 74 13.64 -6.29 3.44
N ASP A 75 12.95 -5.16 3.43
CA ASP A 75 13.12 -4.10 2.43
C ASP A 75 14.51 -3.48 2.47
N ALA A 76 14.97 -3.07 3.66
CA ALA A 76 16.31 -2.54 3.85
C ALA A 76 17.40 -3.56 3.44
N HIS A 77 17.19 -4.85 3.75
CA HIS A 77 18.11 -5.91 3.36
C HIS A 77 18.14 -6.13 1.83
N SER A 78 16.97 -6.11 1.18
CA SER A 78 16.86 -6.23 -0.29
C SER A 78 17.53 -5.07 -1.01
N GLN A 79 17.34 -3.84 -0.52
CA GLN A 79 18.03 -2.64 -1.03
C GLN A 79 19.54 -2.73 -0.84
N ALA A 80 20.02 -3.29 0.26
CA ALA A 80 21.44 -3.49 0.49
C ALA A 80 22.04 -4.56 -0.45
N MET A 81 21.32 -5.66 -0.72
CA MET A 81 21.72 -6.66 -1.71
C MET A 81 21.85 -6.04 -3.11
N ILE A 82 20.90 -5.17 -3.48
CA ILE A 82 20.94 -4.39 -4.73
C ILE A 82 22.16 -3.46 -4.75
N ALA A 83 22.34 -2.63 -3.71
CA ALA A 83 23.39 -1.62 -3.67
C ALA A 83 24.81 -2.21 -3.71
N LEU A 84 24.98 -3.42 -3.17
CA LEU A 84 26.26 -4.14 -3.14
C LEU A 84 26.41 -5.16 -4.28
N ASP A 85 25.40 -5.27 -5.14
CA ASP A 85 25.35 -6.21 -6.26
C ASP A 85 25.67 -7.66 -5.84
N MET A 86 25.04 -8.13 -4.76
CA MET A 86 25.30 -9.46 -4.22
C MET A 86 24.13 -10.02 -3.42
N GLN A 87 24.04 -11.36 -3.36
CA GLN A 87 23.14 -12.07 -2.45
C GLN A 87 23.86 -12.50 -1.17
N GLY A 88 23.23 -12.31 -0.01
CA GLY A 88 23.70 -12.93 1.23
C GLY A 88 22.94 -12.47 2.47
N HIS A 89 22.77 -13.36 3.45
CA HIS A 89 22.04 -13.10 4.71
C HIS A 89 22.66 -12.03 5.62
N ILE A 90 23.97 -11.77 5.44
CA ILE A 90 24.70 -10.71 6.13
C ILE A 90 25.64 -10.11 5.10
N LEU A 91 25.40 -8.85 4.75
CA LEU A 91 26.21 -8.13 3.78
C LEU A 91 27.39 -7.40 4.46
N PRO A 92 28.45 -7.05 3.71
CA PRO A 92 29.55 -6.24 4.26
C PRO A 92 29.06 -4.96 4.94
N GLY A 93 29.30 -4.86 6.26
CA GLY A 93 28.89 -3.70 7.06
C GLY A 93 27.46 -3.74 7.59
N GLU A 94 26.74 -4.82 7.34
CA GLU A 94 25.36 -5.01 7.81
C GLU A 94 25.31 -5.78 9.14
N ASP A 95 24.38 -5.41 10.00
CA ASP A 95 24.05 -6.18 11.19
C ASP A 95 23.36 -7.51 10.82
N ALA A 96 23.45 -8.51 11.70
CA ALA A 96 22.73 -9.78 11.52
C ALA A 96 21.20 -9.61 11.69
N LEU A 97 20.42 -10.52 11.09
CA LEU A 97 18.95 -10.51 11.06
C LEU A 97 18.27 -10.10 12.38
N ARG A 98 18.67 -10.70 13.51
CA ARG A 98 18.08 -10.37 14.82
C ARG A 98 18.15 -8.89 15.11
N THR A 99 19.33 -8.29 14.92
CA THR A 99 19.57 -6.88 15.19
C THR A 99 18.78 -6.01 14.20
N ARG A 100 18.72 -6.40 12.92
CA ARG A 100 17.91 -5.70 11.91
C ARG A 100 16.42 -5.70 12.28
N ALA A 101 15.88 -6.86 12.64
CA ALA A 101 14.48 -7.03 13.03
C ALA A 101 14.15 -6.25 14.32
N GLU A 102 14.99 -6.32 15.35
CA GLU A 102 14.80 -5.59 16.61
C GLU A 102 14.91 -4.07 16.39
N ALA A 103 15.83 -3.61 15.54
CA ALA A 103 15.95 -2.21 15.14
C ALA A 103 14.72 -1.71 14.35
N ALA A 104 14.08 -2.59 13.57
CA ALA A 104 12.83 -2.32 12.87
C ALA A 104 11.58 -2.34 13.77
N GLY A 105 11.74 -2.65 15.07
CA GLY A 105 10.66 -2.60 16.07
C GLY A 105 10.14 -3.96 16.53
N MET A 106 10.79 -5.07 16.15
CA MET A 106 10.42 -6.38 16.67
C MET A 106 10.84 -6.55 18.13
N PRO A 107 10.07 -7.27 18.97
CA PRO A 107 10.39 -7.46 20.37
C PRO A 107 11.66 -8.30 20.57
N ALA A 108 12.41 -7.98 21.62
CA ALA A 108 13.49 -8.85 22.07
C ALA A 108 12.94 -10.23 22.51
N GLY A 109 13.74 -11.27 22.29
CA GLY A 109 13.42 -12.64 22.71
C GLY A 109 12.65 -13.47 21.68
N CYS A 110 12.32 -12.91 20.51
CA CYS A 110 11.77 -13.69 19.39
C CYS A 110 12.84 -14.55 18.71
N GLY A 111 12.41 -15.67 18.14
CA GLY A 111 13.17 -16.40 17.12
C GLY A 111 12.92 -15.79 15.75
N TYR A 112 13.96 -15.72 14.93
CA TYR A 112 13.93 -15.15 13.58
C TYR A 112 14.55 -16.12 12.58
N ALA A 113 14.06 -16.10 11.35
CA ALA A 113 14.69 -16.74 10.21
C ALA A 113 14.46 -15.91 8.95
N GLU A 114 15.33 -16.08 7.97
CA GLU A 114 15.35 -15.30 6.74
C GLU A 114 15.56 -16.23 5.53
N ASN A 115 14.84 -15.94 4.45
CA ASN A 115 15.14 -16.45 3.12
C ASN A 115 15.51 -15.27 2.22
N VAL A 116 16.54 -15.43 1.37
CA VAL A 116 16.95 -14.40 0.38
C VAL A 116 17.16 -15.01 -0.99
N PHE A 117 16.67 -14.34 -2.04
CA PHE A 117 16.91 -14.72 -3.43
C PHE A 117 16.95 -13.47 -4.30
N ALA A 118 18.13 -13.20 -4.87
CA ALA A 118 18.41 -11.95 -5.57
C ALA A 118 18.33 -12.06 -7.10
N TYR A 119 17.80 -13.17 -7.64
CA TYR A 119 17.84 -13.51 -9.07
C TYR A 119 16.48 -13.91 -9.63
N ALA A 120 15.37 -13.57 -8.96
CA ALA A 120 14.05 -13.95 -9.41
C ALA A 120 13.64 -13.14 -10.65
N SER A 121 13.08 -13.79 -11.66
CA SER A 121 12.50 -13.11 -12.83
C SER A 121 11.05 -12.67 -12.60
N ASP A 122 10.33 -13.36 -11.71
CA ASP A 122 9.01 -12.97 -11.22
C ASP A 122 8.74 -13.52 -9.80
N VAL A 123 7.62 -13.09 -9.19
CA VAL A 123 7.26 -13.45 -7.81
C VAL A 123 7.02 -14.96 -7.65
N LEU A 124 6.46 -15.62 -8.67
CA LEU A 124 6.16 -17.05 -8.62
C LEU A 124 7.45 -17.87 -8.67
N GLU A 125 8.40 -17.51 -9.54
CA GLU A 125 9.73 -18.12 -9.55
C GLU A 125 10.44 -17.90 -8.21
N GLY A 126 10.38 -16.69 -7.66
CA GLY A 126 10.97 -16.39 -6.35
C GLY A 126 10.42 -17.27 -5.23
N HIS A 127 9.10 -17.41 -5.13
CA HIS A 127 8.47 -18.33 -4.19
C HIS A 127 8.87 -19.79 -4.45
N ALA A 128 8.86 -20.23 -5.71
CA ALA A 128 9.27 -21.58 -6.08
C ALA A 128 10.73 -21.87 -5.73
N ALA A 129 11.63 -20.88 -5.84
CA ALA A 129 13.03 -21.00 -5.49
C ALA A 129 13.19 -21.36 -4.01
N PHE A 130 12.44 -20.70 -3.12
CA PHE A 130 12.43 -21.03 -1.70
C PHE A 130 11.69 -22.32 -1.38
N ALA A 131 10.56 -22.57 -2.02
CA ALA A 131 9.71 -23.70 -1.70
C ALA A 131 10.30 -25.03 -2.21
N ILE A 132 10.80 -25.08 -3.44
CA ILE A 132 11.49 -26.26 -4.00
C ILE A 132 12.90 -26.37 -3.44
N ASP A 133 13.57 -25.22 -3.25
CA ASP A 133 14.92 -25.11 -2.73
C ASP A 133 15.95 -25.81 -3.62
N TRP A 134 15.93 -25.43 -4.90
CA TRP A 134 16.87 -25.95 -5.89
C TRP A 134 18.29 -25.40 -5.66
N GLY A 135 19.30 -26.17 -6.05
CA GLY A 135 20.69 -25.77 -5.88
C GLY A 135 21.68 -26.71 -6.53
N ALA A 136 22.95 -26.30 -6.59
CA ALA A 136 24.04 -27.04 -7.23
C ALA A 136 24.50 -28.24 -6.37
N THR A 137 23.64 -29.24 -6.21
CA THR A 137 23.89 -30.50 -5.51
C THR A 137 23.78 -31.68 -6.48
N ALA A 138 24.10 -32.89 -6.00
CA ALA A 138 23.96 -34.10 -6.82
C ALA A 138 22.52 -34.43 -7.22
N THR A 139 21.54 -33.87 -6.51
CA THR A 139 20.09 -34.11 -6.72
C THR A 139 19.37 -32.87 -7.24
N GLY A 140 20.08 -31.76 -7.46
CA GLY A 140 19.49 -30.47 -7.80
C GLY A 140 18.71 -29.79 -6.67
N LEU A 141 18.67 -30.38 -5.48
CA LEU A 141 17.95 -29.89 -4.30
C LEU A 141 18.95 -29.60 -3.18
N GLN A 142 18.77 -28.50 -2.45
CA GLN A 142 19.55 -28.21 -1.24
C GLN A 142 19.30 -29.29 -0.17
N GLU A 143 20.34 -29.61 0.61
CA GLU A 143 20.20 -30.49 1.76
C GLU A 143 20.90 -29.96 3.04
N PRO A 144 20.14 -29.58 4.09
CA PRO A 144 18.68 -29.52 4.11
C PRO A 144 18.12 -28.45 3.15
N ALA A 145 16.88 -28.62 2.71
CA ALA A 145 16.11 -27.57 2.04
C ALA A 145 15.71 -26.46 3.05
N ALA A 146 16.70 -25.68 3.48
CA ALA A 146 16.58 -24.71 4.56
C ALA A 146 15.51 -23.64 4.30
N HIS A 147 15.34 -23.18 3.06
CA HIS A 147 14.33 -22.17 2.75
C HIS A 147 12.91 -22.72 2.90
N ARG A 148 12.69 -23.96 2.44
CA ARG A 148 11.42 -24.67 2.64
C ARG A 148 11.17 -24.98 4.11
N VAL A 149 12.21 -25.31 4.88
CA VAL A 149 12.10 -25.51 6.33
C VAL A 149 11.62 -24.23 7.03
N ASN A 150 12.15 -23.07 6.65
CA ASN A 150 11.66 -21.78 7.16
C ASN A 150 10.19 -21.55 6.79
N LEU A 151 9.84 -21.74 5.51
CA LEU A 151 8.48 -21.58 5.00
C LEU A 151 7.45 -22.46 5.72
N MET A 152 7.84 -23.68 6.11
CA MET A 152 6.95 -24.68 6.74
C MET A 152 7.07 -24.75 8.26
N ASN A 153 7.85 -23.87 8.89
CA ASN A 153 8.03 -23.90 10.34
C ASN A 153 6.71 -23.51 11.04
N PRO A 154 6.11 -24.42 11.85
CA PRO A 154 4.81 -24.17 12.49
C PRO A 154 4.90 -23.14 13.64
N ASP A 155 6.09 -22.83 14.13
CA ASP A 155 6.29 -21.90 15.24
C ASP A 155 6.19 -20.43 14.79
N TYR A 156 6.32 -20.16 13.48
CA TYR A 156 6.16 -18.81 12.94
C TYR A 156 4.70 -18.41 12.87
N ALA A 157 4.42 -17.19 13.31
CA ALA A 157 3.08 -16.60 13.33
C ALA A 157 2.97 -15.32 12.49
N VAL A 158 4.11 -14.68 12.20
CA VAL A 158 4.17 -13.47 11.39
C VAL A 158 5.34 -13.53 10.41
N ALA A 159 5.20 -12.83 9.29
CA ALA A 159 6.26 -12.61 8.32
C ALA A 159 6.24 -11.16 7.83
N GLY A 160 7.40 -10.66 7.44
CA GLY A 160 7.55 -9.45 6.64
C GLY A 160 8.42 -9.77 5.45
N LEU A 161 7.97 -9.35 4.28
CA LEU A 161 8.56 -9.76 3.01
C LEU A 161 8.92 -8.50 2.23
N SER A 162 9.87 -8.62 1.32
CA SER A 162 10.17 -7.57 0.36
C SER A 162 10.35 -8.17 -1.02
N VAL A 163 9.83 -7.47 -2.02
CA VAL A 163 10.03 -7.76 -3.45
C VAL A 163 10.51 -6.48 -4.12
N GLN A 164 11.81 -6.34 -4.33
CA GLN A 164 12.42 -5.16 -4.94
C GLN A 164 12.76 -5.41 -6.41
N ALA A 165 12.34 -4.49 -7.28
CA ALA A 165 12.73 -4.51 -8.68
C ALA A 165 14.16 -3.96 -8.84
N GLU A 166 14.98 -4.68 -9.60
CA GLU A 166 16.30 -4.24 -10.05
C GLU A 166 16.41 -4.44 -11.57
N GLY A 167 16.20 -3.36 -12.31
CA GLY A 167 16.20 -3.35 -13.78
C GLY A 167 17.53 -2.94 -14.43
N ASN A 168 18.55 -2.63 -13.64
CA ASN A 168 19.86 -2.23 -14.12
C ASN A 168 20.61 -3.44 -14.67
N ALA A 169 20.70 -3.55 -15.99
CA ALA A 169 21.44 -4.63 -16.64
C ALA A 169 22.95 -4.67 -16.31
N ALA A 170 23.50 -3.69 -15.59
CA ALA A 170 24.87 -3.70 -15.10
C ALA A 170 25.06 -4.43 -13.75
N THR A 171 23.98 -4.70 -13.01
CA THR A 171 24.03 -5.53 -11.80
C THR A 171 23.95 -7.01 -12.17
N GLN A 172 24.55 -7.87 -11.35
CA GLN A 172 24.42 -9.31 -11.37
C GLN A 172 23.15 -9.79 -10.66
N VAL A 173 22.59 -8.99 -9.75
CA VAL A 173 21.28 -9.24 -9.11
C VAL A 173 20.14 -8.62 -9.92
N GLY A 174 18.91 -9.10 -9.67
CA GLY A 174 17.70 -8.78 -10.41
C GLY A 174 17.28 -9.91 -11.36
N PRO A 175 16.13 -9.80 -12.06
CA PRO A 175 15.23 -8.64 -12.11
C PRO A 175 14.47 -8.31 -10.82
N LEU A 176 14.24 -9.29 -9.95
CA LEU A 176 13.64 -9.12 -8.64
C LEU A 176 14.58 -9.64 -7.55
N VAL A 177 14.70 -8.87 -6.47
CA VAL A 177 15.43 -9.21 -5.25
C VAL A 177 14.41 -9.38 -4.12
N ILE A 178 14.37 -10.59 -3.55
CA ILE A 178 13.34 -11.00 -2.60
C ILE A 178 13.98 -11.38 -1.26
N THR A 179 13.43 -10.83 -0.18
CA THR A 179 13.75 -11.21 1.19
C THR A 179 12.47 -11.61 1.92
N GLN A 180 12.52 -12.70 2.70
CA GLN A 180 11.42 -13.14 3.56
C GLN A 180 11.92 -13.30 4.98
N ASP A 181 11.42 -12.47 5.90
CA ASP A 181 11.74 -12.55 7.31
C ASP A 181 10.56 -13.13 8.11
N PHE A 182 10.86 -14.08 8.98
CA PHE A 182 9.87 -14.80 9.79
C PHE A 182 10.14 -14.61 11.27
N ALA A 183 9.09 -14.62 12.10
CA ALA A 183 9.26 -14.60 13.55
C ALA A 183 8.33 -15.56 14.31
N THR A 184 8.85 -16.14 15.40
CA THR A 184 8.10 -17.02 16.31
C THR A 184 7.15 -16.27 17.24
N CYS A 185 7.28 -14.94 17.33
CA CYS A 185 6.44 -14.14 18.19
C CYS A 185 5.13 -13.80 17.49
N PRO A 186 3.97 -14.16 18.06
CA PRO A 186 2.65 -13.83 17.48
C PRO A 186 2.35 -12.32 17.51
N THR A 187 3.15 -11.53 18.23
CA THR A 187 2.90 -10.11 18.50
C THR A 187 3.63 -9.15 17.58
N GLY A 188 4.63 -9.56 16.80
CA GLY A 188 5.28 -8.70 15.80
C GLY A 188 5.70 -7.28 16.24
N GLY A 189 5.76 -6.98 17.55
CA GLY A 189 5.82 -5.61 18.06
C GLY A 189 4.56 -4.75 17.79
N THR A 190 3.60 -5.25 17.02
CA THR A 190 2.37 -4.55 16.64
C THR A 190 1.24 -4.99 17.56
N ALA A 191 1.12 -4.34 18.72
CA ALA A 191 -0.18 -4.28 19.37
C ALA A 191 -1.17 -3.69 18.36
N GLN A 192 -2.11 -4.49 17.83
CA GLN A 192 -3.23 -3.92 17.12
C GLN A 192 -4.00 -3.06 18.13
N ALA A 193 -4.10 -1.77 17.88
CA ALA A 193 -4.82 -0.86 18.76
C ALA A 193 -6.25 -1.37 18.97
N GLY A 194 -6.66 -1.52 20.23
CA GLY A 194 -7.98 -2.05 20.59
C GLY A 194 -8.09 -3.58 20.61
N ALA A 195 -7.03 -4.34 20.32
CA ALA A 195 -7.04 -5.80 20.50
C ALA A 195 -7.05 -6.16 22.01
N PRO A 196 -7.87 -7.14 22.43
CA PRO A 196 -7.87 -7.65 23.79
C PRO A 196 -6.51 -8.21 24.22
N ALA A 197 -6.23 -8.17 25.53
CA ALA A 197 -4.98 -8.67 26.10
C ALA A 197 -4.80 -10.20 25.90
N ASP A 198 -5.89 -10.94 25.76
CA ASP A 198 -5.95 -12.37 25.51
C ASP A 198 -6.09 -12.73 24.02
N ALA A 199 -6.18 -11.75 23.12
CA ALA A 199 -6.07 -12.03 21.70
C ALA A 199 -4.69 -12.66 21.46
N ALA A 200 -4.62 -13.76 20.72
CA ALA A 200 -3.38 -14.52 20.55
C ALA A 200 -3.09 -14.88 19.08
N ALA A 201 -4.13 -14.85 18.23
CA ALA A 201 -4.06 -15.23 16.83
C ALA A 201 -4.71 -14.17 15.93
N TRP A 202 -4.42 -14.29 14.64
CA TRP A 202 -4.91 -13.42 13.59
C TRP A 202 -5.95 -14.15 12.74
N ILE A 203 -7.11 -13.51 12.51
CA ILE A 203 -7.90 -13.76 11.31
C ILE A 203 -7.30 -12.86 10.23
N LEU A 204 -6.84 -13.44 9.14
CA LEU A 204 -6.22 -12.71 8.03
C LEU A 204 -6.80 -13.17 6.69
N GLY A 205 -6.50 -12.45 5.63
CA GLY A 205 -6.94 -12.81 4.30
C GLY A 205 -6.67 -11.72 3.29
N VAL A 206 -7.12 -11.96 2.06
CA VAL A 206 -7.11 -10.97 0.99
C VAL A 206 -8.50 -10.85 0.38
N ALA A 207 -8.95 -9.61 0.22
CA ALA A 207 -10.14 -9.26 -0.55
C ALA A 207 -9.70 -8.81 -1.94
N TYR A 208 -10.21 -9.45 -2.99
CA TYR A 208 -9.77 -9.19 -4.36
C TYR A 208 -10.90 -9.34 -5.36
N THR A 209 -10.77 -8.70 -6.50
CA THR A 209 -11.59 -8.99 -7.68
C THR A 209 -10.86 -10.01 -8.52
N ASP A 210 -11.38 -11.24 -8.59
CA ASP A 210 -10.86 -12.31 -9.45
C ASP A 210 -11.13 -12.00 -10.94
N ARG A 211 -10.20 -11.32 -11.60
CA ARG A 211 -10.36 -10.86 -13.00
C ARG A 211 -9.92 -11.92 -13.99
N ASP A 212 -8.97 -12.76 -13.61
CA ASP A 212 -8.45 -13.84 -14.46
C ASP A 212 -9.18 -15.18 -14.23
N GLY A 213 -9.98 -15.30 -13.17
CA GLY A 213 -10.86 -16.43 -12.89
C GLY A 213 -10.14 -17.62 -12.25
N ASP A 214 -8.98 -17.40 -11.64
CA ASP A 214 -8.17 -18.44 -11.02
C ASP A 214 -8.50 -18.68 -9.53
N ALA A 215 -9.39 -17.87 -8.97
CA ALA A 215 -9.79 -17.87 -7.56
C ALA A 215 -8.59 -17.72 -6.59
N PHE A 216 -7.61 -16.93 -6.98
CA PHE A 216 -6.44 -16.55 -6.19
C PHE A 216 -6.12 -15.07 -6.43
N TYR A 217 -5.34 -14.47 -5.53
CA TYR A 217 -4.96 -13.07 -5.68
C TYR A 217 -3.93 -12.90 -6.78
N SER A 218 -4.20 -12.03 -7.75
CA SER A 218 -3.21 -11.48 -8.67
C SER A 218 -2.86 -10.01 -8.34
N VAL A 219 -1.64 -9.59 -8.69
CA VAL A 219 -1.20 -8.20 -8.48
C VAL A 219 -2.17 -7.24 -9.18
N GLY A 220 -2.65 -6.24 -8.43
CA GLY A 220 -3.61 -5.25 -8.92
C GLY A 220 -5.08 -5.63 -8.75
N GLU A 221 -5.40 -6.83 -8.26
CA GLU A 221 -6.78 -7.25 -7.98
C GLU A 221 -7.27 -6.85 -6.58
N GLY A 222 -6.37 -6.38 -5.73
CA GLY A 222 -6.64 -6.00 -4.35
C GLY A 222 -7.80 -5.02 -4.21
N ARG A 223 -8.63 -5.27 -3.19
CA ARG A 223 -9.78 -4.42 -2.85
C ARG A 223 -9.56 -3.76 -1.51
N GLY A 224 -8.93 -2.58 -1.55
CA GLY A 224 -8.71 -1.74 -0.37
C GLY A 224 -9.95 -1.01 0.13
N GLY A 225 -9.90 -0.62 1.40
CA GLY A 225 -10.93 0.21 2.06
C GLY A 225 -12.22 -0.53 2.42
N LEU A 226 -12.29 -1.85 2.27
CA LEU A 226 -13.42 -2.64 2.75
C LEU A 226 -13.34 -2.79 4.26
N THR A 227 -14.48 -2.67 4.93
CA THR A 227 -14.55 -2.91 6.37
C THR A 227 -14.67 -4.41 6.61
N VAL A 228 -13.72 -4.95 7.37
CA VAL A 228 -13.75 -6.35 7.81
C VAL A 228 -14.29 -6.36 9.23
N VAL A 229 -15.37 -7.10 9.46
CA VAL A 229 -16.01 -7.26 10.77
C VAL A 229 -15.96 -8.72 11.17
N ALA A 230 -15.38 -9.02 12.33
CA ALA A 230 -15.50 -10.33 12.98
C ALA A 230 -16.35 -10.18 14.25
N GLU A 231 -17.46 -10.90 14.31
CA GLU A 231 -18.40 -10.83 15.43
C GLU A 231 -18.57 -12.20 16.07
N GLY A 232 -18.36 -12.30 17.38
CA GLY A 232 -18.46 -13.55 18.12
C GLY A 232 -18.75 -13.31 19.60
N VAL A 233 -18.69 -14.37 20.40
CA VAL A 233 -18.96 -14.30 21.85
C VAL A 233 -17.99 -13.35 22.57
N ALA A 234 -16.74 -13.26 22.11
CA ALA A 234 -15.73 -12.37 22.66
C ALA A 234 -15.95 -10.89 22.28
N GLY A 235 -16.92 -10.58 21.42
CA GLY A 235 -17.26 -9.23 20.99
C GLY A 235 -17.16 -9.04 19.47
N ARG A 236 -17.25 -7.77 19.07
CA ARG A 236 -17.11 -7.31 17.70
C ARG A 236 -15.73 -6.67 17.50
N PHE A 237 -15.04 -7.09 16.46
CA PHE A 237 -13.72 -6.64 16.08
C PHE A 237 -13.75 -6.16 14.64
N THR A 238 -13.04 -5.08 14.33
CA THR A 238 -13.06 -4.47 12.99
C THR A 238 -11.67 -4.08 12.52
N THR A 239 -11.42 -4.23 11.23
CA THR A 239 -10.24 -3.72 10.52
C THR A 239 -10.66 -3.26 9.12
N ALA A 240 -9.73 -2.71 8.35
CA ALA A 240 -9.94 -2.42 6.94
C ALA A 240 -8.97 -3.24 6.09
N THR A 241 -9.37 -3.54 4.85
CA THR A 241 -8.45 -4.06 3.85
C THR A 241 -7.48 -2.97 3.40
N TRP A 242 -6.22 -3.34 3.21
CA TRP A 242 -5.16 -2.48 2.67
C TRP A 242 -5.34 -2.28 1.16
N ASP A 243 -4.59 -1.37 0.55
CA ASP A 243 -4.66 -1.13 -0.90
C ASP A 243 -4.36 -2.38 -1.72
N SER A 244 -3.46 -3.24 -1.24
CA SER A 244 -3.18 -4.56 -1.83
C SER A 244 -4.29 -5.60 -1.60
N GLY A 245 -5.36 -5.25 -0.87
CA GLY A 245 -6.51 -6.11 -0.56
C GLY A 245 -6.34 -6.95 0.70
N GLY A 246 -5.11 -7.10 1.21
CA GLY A 246 -4.82 -7.84 2.43
C GLY A 246 -5.49 -7.25 3.65
N TYR A 247 -5.81 -8.07 4.64
CA TYR A 247 -6.28 -7.63 5.94
C TYR A 247 -5.83 -8.59 7.04
N GLN A 248 -5.77 -8.07 8.26
CA GLN A 248 -5.60 -8.89 9.44
C GLN A 248 -6.27 -8.27 10.65
N LEU A 249 -6.81 -9.14 11.50
CA LEU A 249 -7.57 -8.79 12.70
C LEU A 249 -7.20 -9.75 13.82
N ARG A 250 -6.69 -9.20 14.91
CA ARG A 250 -6.31 -9.97 16.09
C ARG A 250 -7.52 -10.23 16.97
N VAL A 251 -7.77 -11.50 17.29
CA VAL A 251 -8.93 -11.91 18.08
C VAL A 251 -8.54 -12.96 19.14
N PRO A 252 -9.31 -13.06 20.24
CA PRO A 252 -9.26 -14.22 21.13
C PRO A 252 -9.66 -15.53 20.42
N ASP A 253 -9.43 -16.65 21.08
CA ASP A 253 -9.96 -17.94 20.62
C ASP A 253 -11.49 -17.91 20.63
N GLY A 254 -12.11 -18.45 19.58
CA GLY A 254 -13.55 -18.42 19.44
C GLY A 254 -14.03 -18.67 18.01
N VAL A 255 -15.35 -18.65 17.86
CA VAL A 255 -16.02 -18.69 16.57
C VAL A 255 -16.54 -17.30 16.25
N TYR A 256 -16.25 -16.84 15.04
CA TYR A 256 -16.59 -15.50 14.57
C TYR A 256 -17.34 -15.58 13.24
N ASP A 257 -18.42 -14.81 13.14
CA ASP A 257 -19.04 -14.48 11.86
C ASP A 257 -18.26 -13.31 11.25
N LEU A 258 -17.52 -13.62 10.18
CA LEU A 258 -16.72 -12.67 9.42
C LEU A 258 -17.58 -12.08 8.29
N ARG A 259 -17.53 -10.76 8.14
CA ARG A 259 -18.19 -10.02 7.06
C ARG A 259 -17.21 -9.02 6.46
N LEU A 260 -17.16 -8.98 5.13
CA LEU A 260 -16.51 -7.90 4.39
C LEU A 260 -17.60 -6.98 3.87
N GLU A 261 -17.50 -5.70 4.24
CA GLU A 261 -18.48 -4.67 3.95
C GLU A 261 -17.87 -3.59 3.04
N SER A 262 -18.65 -3.11 2.09
CA SER A 262 -18.32 -1.91 1.31
C SER A 262 -18.28 -0.68 2.21
N ALA A 263 -17.74 0.43 1.70
CA ALA A 263 -17.79 1.72 2.41
C ALA A 263 -19.22 2.20 2.71
N THR A 264 -20.21 1.74 1.92
CA THR A 264 -21.63 2.03 2.12
C THR A 264 -22.32 1.06 3.11
N GLY A 265 -21.58 0.11 3.68
CA GLY A 265 -22.08 -0.87 4.65
C GLY A 265 -22.76 -2.10 4.03
N SER A 266 -22.66 -2.30 2.71
CA SER A 266 -23.20 -3.49 2.05
C SER A 266 -22.28 -4.68 2.28
N VAL A 267 -22.82 -5.81 2.74
CA VAL A 267 -22.03 -7.04 2.91
C VAL A 267 -21.71 -7.62 1.52
N LEU A 268 -20.43 -7.67 1.18
CA LEU A 268 -19.89 -8.19 -0.08
C LEU A 268 -19.53 -9.67 0.01
N ALA A 269 -19.05 -10.10 1.18
CA ALA A 269 -18.74 -11.49 1.48
C ALA A 269 -18.93 -11.79 2.97
N SER A 270 -19.20 -13.05 3.30
CA SER A 270 -19.24 -13.53 4.67
C SER A 270 -18.74 -14.96 4.79
N ALA A 271 -18.18 -15.28 5.95
CA ALA A 271 -17.65 -16.60 6.29
C ALA A 271 -17.69 -16.80 7.80
N THR A 272 -17.49 -18.03 8.26
CA THR A 272 -17.29 -18.32 9.69
C THR A 272 -15.82 -18.67 9.92
N ALA A 273 -15.18 -18.00 10.89
CA ALA A 273 -13.81 -18.28 11.32
C ALA A 273 -13.84 -19.02 12.67
N SER A 274 -13.10 -20.13 12.78
CA SER A 274 -12.87 -20.81 14.06
C SER A 274 -11.41 -20.67 14.46
N VAL A 275 -11.14 -19.83 15.46
CA VAL A 275 -9.80 -19.52 15.95
C VAL A 275 -9.52 -20.33 17.22
N ALA A 276 -8.41 -21.08 17.22
CA ALA A 276 -7.99 -21.90 18.34
C ALA A 276 -6.45 -21.92 18.44
N GLY A 277 -5.88 -20.88 19.07
CA GLY A 277 -4.45 -20.76 19.36
C GLY A 277 -3.55 -20.53 18.15
N ALA A 278 -4.10 -20.39 16.95
CA ALA A 278 -3.36 -20.26 15.70
C ALA A 278 -4.10 -19.35 14.71
N ASN A 279 -3.34 -18.73 13.81
CA ASN A 279 -3.89 -17.87 12.77
C ASN A 279 -4.83 -18.64 11.84
N VAL A 280 -5.82 -17.93 11.31
CA VAL A 280 -6.80 -18.45 10.36
C VAL A 280 -6.84 -17.52 9.15
N LYS A 281 -6.78 -18.10 7.96
CA LYS A 281 -6.85 -17.35 6.70
C LYS A 281 -8.22 -17.55 6.05
N LEU A 282 -8.83 -16.46 5.60
CA LEU A 282 -10.10 -16.43 4.89
C LEU A 282 -9.99 -15.42 3.75
N ASP A 283 -10.02 -15.89 2.51
CA ASP A 283 -9.97 -15.01 1.36
C ASP A 283 -11.36 -14.76 0.80
N ALA A 284 -11.52 -13.63 0.12
CA ALA A 284 -12.80 -13.23 -0.43
C ALA A 284 -12.63 -12.63 -1.83
N ALA A 285 -13.03 -13.39 -2.85
CA ALA A 285 -13.32 -12.84 -4.16
C ALA A 285 -14.62 -12.01 -4.07
N VAL A 286 -14.53 -10.70 -4.36
CA VAL A 286 -15.64 -9.75 -4.24
C VAL A 286 -15.86 -8.97 -5.56
N PRO A 287 -17.11 -8.67 -5.97
CA PRO A 287 -17.39 -8.00 -7.24
C PRO A 287 -16.82 -6.58 -7.32
N GLU A 288 -16.40 -6.12 -8.50
CA GLU A 288 -16.11 -4.69 -8.74
C GLU A 288 -17.38 -3.86 -8.54
N GLY A 289 -17.32 -2.80 -7.71
CA GLY A 289 -18.47 -1.90 -7.44
C GLY A 289 -18.65 -1.50 -5.96
N ASP A 290 -19.14 -0.27 -5.77
CA ASP A 290 -19.56 0.51 -4.58
C ASP A 290 -18.78 0.38 -3.25
N GLY A 291 -17.58 -0.21 -3.26
CA GLY A 291 -16.54 0.30 -2.38
C GLY A 291 -16.37 1.77 -2.75
N GLY A 292 -16.80 2.68 -1.88
CA GLY A 292 -16.76 4.11 -2.12
C GLY A 292 -15.44 4.50 -2.77
N ALA A 293 -15.50 5.44 -3.71
CA ALA A 293 -14.32 5.97 -4.39
C ALA A 293 -13.16 6.01 -3.38
N PRO A 294 -11.98 5.46 -3.73
CA PRO A 294 -10.85 5.42 -2.82
C PRO A 294 -10.72 6.82 -2.25
N GLY A 295 -10.78 6.97 -0.93
CA GLY A 295 -10.61 8.26 -0.30
C GLY A 295 -9.35 8.87 -0.90
N GLY A 296 -9.52 9.91 -1.73
CA GLY A 296 -8.62 10.30 -2.81
C GLY A 296 -7.18 9.82 -2.63
N GLY A 297 -6.86 8.68 -3.23
CA GLY A 297 -5.48 8.25 -3.43
C GLY A 297 -4.86 9.22 -4.41
N GLY A 298 -4.23 10.27 -3.92
CA GLY A 298 -3.35 11.08 -4.75
C GLY A 298 -2.27 10.15 -5.29
N THR A 299 -2.09 10.16 -6.61
CA THR A 299 -0.92 9.56 -7.25
C THR A 299 0.34 10.01 -6.49
N ALA A 300 1.31 9.10 -6.33
CA ALA A 300 2.62 9.48 -5.80
C ALA A 300 3.13 10.68 -6.60
N ALA A 301 3.37 11.80 -5.93
CA ALA A 301 3.78 13.02 -6.61
C ALA A 301 5.19 12.81 -7.16
N THR A 302 5.41 13.06 -8.45
CA THR A 302 6.79 13.20 -8.93
C THR A 302 7.43 14.41 -8.27
N ALA A 303 8.76 14.42 -8.13
CA ALA A 303 9.48 15.57 -7.58
C ALA A 303 9.14 16.90 -8.30
N ALA A 304 8.84 16.82 -9.60
CA ALA A 304 8.44 17.97 -10.42
C ALA A 304 7.02 18.47 -10.06
N GLU A 305 6.06 17.57 -9.88
CA GLU A 305 4.67 17.92 -9.52
C GLU A 305 4.57 18.46 -8.09
N ALA A 306 5.31 17.87 -7.15
CA ALA A 306 5.37 18.37 -5.77
C ALA A 306 6.00 19.77 -5.70
N MET A 307 7.05 20.04 -6.49
CA MET A 307 7.65 21.37 -6.60
C MET A 307 6.72 22.39 -7.27
N ALA A 308 5.91 21.99 -8.25
CA ALA A 308 4.93 22.87 -8.89
C ALA A 308 3.83 23.29 -7.90
N VAL A 309 3.30 22.33 -7.12
CA VAL A 309 2.30 22.61 -6.08
C VAL A 309 2.87 23.47 -4.96
N ALA A 310 4.11 23.21 -4.52
CA ALA A 310 4.76 24.04 -3.50
C ALA A 310 5.01 25.48 -4.00
N ARG A 311 5.44 25.67 -5.24
CA ARG A 311 5.65 27.01 -5.83
C ARG A 311 4.33 27.77 -6.01
N LEU A 312 3.27 27.08 -6.39
CA LEU A 312 1.92 27.63 -6.51
C LEU A 312 1.36 28.10 -5.16
N MET A 313 1.69 27.40 -4.06
CA MET A 313 1.25 27.74 -2.70
C MET A 313 2.08 28.84 -2.02
N LEU A 314 3.37 28.98 -2.37
CA LEU A 314 4.35 29.76 -1.59
C LEU A 314 4.89 31.01 -2.29
N GLY A 315 4.72 31.13 -3.61
CA GLY A 315 5.32 32.22 -4.38
C GLY A 315 6.87 32.22 -4.34
N PRO A 316 7.52 33.28 -4.86
CA PRO A 316 8.94 33.27 -5.21
C PRO A 316 9.95 33.28 -4.04
N THR A 317 9.52 33.29 -2.77
CA THR A 317 10.41 33.51 -1.60
C THR A 317 10.67 32.29 -0.71
N GLY A 318 10.02 31.15 -0.95
CA GLY A 318 10.03 29.98 -0.04
C GLY A 318 11.02 28.85 -0.35
N THR A 319 12.22 29.12 -0.88
CA THR A 319 12.94 28.11 -1.68
C THR A 319 13.93 27.17 -0.97
N ALA A 320 14.21 27.31 0.34
CA ALA A 320 15.23 26.46 1.00
C ALA A 320 14.64 25.40 1.96
N ALA A 321 13.78 25.77 2.90
CA ALA A 321 13.19 24.83 3.87
C ALA A 321 12.14 23.89 3.23
N VAL A 322 11.56 24.31 2.12
CA VAL A 322 10.48 23.59 1.41
C VAL A 322 11.04 22.51 0.50
N ALA A 323 12.26 22.69 0.00
CA ALA A 323 12.95 21.66 -0.79
C ALA A 323 13.19 20.40 0.06
N ASP A 324 13.63 20.57 1.32
CA ASP A 324 13.87 19.46 2.24
C ASP A 324 12.56 18.75 2.66
N ALA A 325 11.46 19.49 2.82
CA ALA A 325 10.15 18.92 3.13
C ALA A 325 9.53 18.16 1.95
N VAL A 326 9.77 18.63 0.72
CA VAL A 326 9.32 17.96 -0.51
C VAL A 326 10.17 16.71 -0.78
N ASP A 327 11.49 16.75 -0.58
CA ASP A 327 12.36 15.58 -0.71
C ASP A 327 11.97 14.48 0.29
N ALA A 328 11.65 14.86 1.54
CA ALA A 328 11.25 13.90 2.57
C ALA A 328 9.93 13.16 2.25
N VAL A 329 8.99 13.81 1.55
CA VAL A 329 7.69 13.21 1.20
C VAL A 329 7.75 12.43 -0.12
N VAL A 330 8.54 12.89 -1.09
CA VAL A 330 8.76 12.20 -2.37
C VAL A 330 9.57 10.91 -2.17
N VAL A 331 10.61 10.93 -1.33
CA VAL A 331 11.40 9.74 -0.98
C VAL A 331 10.58 8.71 -0.19
N ALA A 332 9.54 9.15 0.53
CA ALA A 332 8.64 8.28 1.30
C ALA A 332 7.43 7.75 0.49
N GLY A 333 7.34 8.02 -0.82
CA GLY A 333 6.22 7.59 -1.66
C GLY A 333 4.89 8.29 -1.32
N GLY A 334 4.93 9.48 -0.74
CA GLY A 334 3.74 10.23 -0.32
C GLY A 334 2.92 10.80 -1.49
N SER A 335 1.61 10.86 -1.29
CA SER A 335 0.69 11.56 -2.19
C SER A 335 0.86 13.08 -2.15
N LEU A 336 0.35 13.80 -3.16
CA LEU A 336 0.25 15.28 -3.15
C LEU A 336 -0.46 15.83 -1.89
N ARG A 337 -1.37 15.05 -1.30
CA ARG A 337 -2.10 15.38 -0.06
C ARG A 337 -1.18 15.44 1.16
N SER A 338 -0.22 14.52 1.26
CA SER A 338 0.81 14.52 2.30
C SER A 338 1.79 15.68 2.13
N VAL A 339 2.12 16.07 0.89
CA VAL A 339 2.98 17.24 0.63
C VAL A 339 2.30 18.52 1.12
N ALA A 340 1.03 18.73 0.74
CA ALA A 340 0.27 19.91 1.15
C ALA A 340 0.08 19.99 2.69
N ALA A 341 -0.26 18.87 3.33
CA ALA A 341 -0.45 18.83 4.78
C ALA A 341 0.85 19.14 5.56
N THR A 342 1.99 18.62 5.10
CA THR A 342 3.31 18.89 5.71
C THR A 342 3.72 20.36 5.53
N VAL A 343 3.54 20.92 4.33
CA VAL A 343 3.84 22.34 4.06
C VAL A 343 3.00 23.29 4.92
N LEU A 344 1.74 22.93 5.18
CA LEU A 344 0.82 23.72 6.03
C LEU A 344 1.06 23.54 7.54
N ALA A 345 1.76 22.48 7.94
CA ALA A 345 2.09 22.19 9.34
C ALA A 345 3.42 22.85 9.80
N GLU A 346 4.19 23.44 8.89
CA GLU A 346 5.44 24.11 9.22
C GLU A 346 5.20 25.35 10.11
N PRO A 347 6.01 25.57 11.18
CA PRO A 347 5.81 26.67 12.12
C PRO A 347 5.79 28.06 11.47
N LEU A 348 6.50 28.23 10.34
CA LEU A 348 6.51 29.46 9.55
C LEU A 348 5.12 29.84 9.00
N PHE A 349 4.24 28.86 8.78
CA PHE A 349 2.89 29.07 8.25
C PHE A 349 1.89 29.48 9.33
N GLN A 350 2.01 28.91 10.53
CA GLN A 350 1.20 29.23 11.71
C GLN A 350 1.37 30.69 12.16
N ASP A 351 2.56 31.26 11.97
CA ASP A 351 2.89 32.64 12.39
C ASP A 351 2.45 33.73 11.38
N GLN A 352 2.29 33.39 10.10
CA GLN A 352 1.88 34.37 9.06
C GLN A 352 0.36 34.52 8.90
N PHE A 353 -0.43 33.52 9.30
CA PHE A 353 -1.89 33.52 9.13
C PHE A 353 -2.61 33.15 10.43
N ALA A 354 -2.85 34.14 11.28
CA ALA A 354 -3.81 34.04 12.39
C ALA A 354 -4.87 35.16 12.24
N PRO A 355 -6.16 34.89 12.58
CA PRO A 355 -6.53 34.24 13.84
C PRO A 355 -7.23 32.88 13.70
N ALA A 356 -7.02 32.05 14.73
CA ALA A 356 -7.42 30.64 14.84
C ALA A 356 -8.90 30.31 14.54
N TRP A 357 -9.83 31.28 14.67
CA TRP A 357 -11.25 31.06 14.37
C TRP A 357 -11.57 30.97 12.88
N ALA A 358 -10.71 31.51 12.01
CA ALA A 358 -10.82 31.35 10.56
C ALA A 358 -10.30 29.98 10.10
N LEU A 359 -9.38 29.39 10.85
CA LEU A 359 -8.88 28.03 10.64
C LEU A 359 -9.94 27.00 11.06
N ASP A 360 -10.57 27.20 12.23
CA ASP A 360 -11.60 26.30 12.77
C ASP A 360 -12.82 26.18 11.83
N ARG A 361 -13.31 27.30 11.28
CA ARG A 361 -14.43 27.28 10.33
C ARG A 361 -14.07 26.75 8.94
N LYS A 362 -12.81 26.89 8.52
CA LYS A 362 -12.29 26.31 7.26
C LYS A 362 -12.10 24.80 7.38
N ILE A 363 -11.70 24.32 8.57
CA ILE A 363 -11.65 22.90 8.91
C ILE A 363 -13.08 22.34 8.86
N ASP A 364 -14.07 22.96 9.49
CA ASP A 364 -15.43 22.41 9.54
C ASP A 364 -16.07 22.24 8.15
N VAL A 365 -15.91 23.19 7.22
CA VAL A 365 -16.52 23.11 5.87
C VAL A 365 -15.84 22.05 4.99
N ILE A 366 -14.52 21.93 5.05
CA ILE A 366 -13.76 20.93 4.27
C ILE A 366 -13.94 19.52 4.87
N THR A 367 -14.11 19.42 6.19
CA THR A 367 -14.21 18.11 6.85
C THR A 367 -15.64 17.56 6.82
N LEU A 368 -16.69 18.38 6.79
CA LEU A 368 -18.09 17.90 6.82
C LEU A 368 -18.61 17.36 5.48
N ASP A 369 -18.19 17.91 4.33
CA ASP A 369 -18.65 17.42 3.02
C ASP A 369 -17.78 16.27 2.46
N HIS A 370 -16.49 16.18 2.85
CA HIS A 370 -15.64 15.00 2.57
C HIS A 370 -16.01 13.74 3.39
N MET A 371 -16.99 13.83 4.29
CA MET A 371 -17.56 12.68 5.02
C MET A 371 -18.85 12.13 4.40
N GLY A 372 -19.33 12.65 3.26
CA GLY A 372 -20.52 12.12 2.56
C GLY A 372 -21.85 12.31 3.30
N LEU A 373 -21.91 13.17 4.32
CA LEU A 373 -23.16 13.59 4.94
C LEU A 373 -23.64 14.83 4.20
N SER A 374 -24.67 14.69 3.36
CA SER A 374 -25.28 15.82 2.64
C SER A 374 -25.57 16.98 3.59
N ALA A 375 -24.76 18.03 3.55
CA ALA A 375 -25.13 19.30 4.14
C ALA A 375 -26.31 19.84 3.31
N GLY A 376 -27.52 19.71 3.85
CA GLY A 376 -28.73 20.18 3.18
C GLY A 376 -28.57 21.60 2.65
N GLY A 377 -29.27 21.93 1.56
CA GLY A 377 -29.05 23.12 0.70
C GLY A 377 -28.99 24.52 1.33
N ALA A 378 -29.14 24.66 2.65
CA ALA A 378 -28.89 25.89 3.38
C ALA A 378 -27.39 26.23 3.49
N ALA A 379 -26.50 25.26 3.73
CA ALA A 379 -25.05 25.49 3.83
C ALA A 379 -24.45 25.92 2.48
N HIS A 380 -24.93 25.29 1.41
CA HIS A 380 -24.60 25.64 0.01
C HIS A 380 -25.07 27.05 -0.38
N ALA A 381 -26.27 27.44 0.05
CA ALA A 381 -26.79 28.79 -0.21
C ALA A 381 -25.99 29.88 0.52
N GLU A 382 -25.49 29.59 1.73
CA GLU A 382 -24.65 30.51 2.50
C GLU A 382 -23.24 30.66 1.92
N ALA A 383 -22.63 29.58 1.40
CA ALA A 383 -21.34 29.65 0.70
C ALA A 383 -21.43 30.46 -0.60
N ASN A 384 -22.49 30.23 -1.38
CA ASN A 384 -22.76 31.01 -2.60
C ASN A 384 -23.06 32.49 -2.30
N ALA A 385 -23.75 32.79 -1.20
CA ALA A 385 -23.97 34.16 -0.75
C ALA A 385 -22.68 34.84 -0.28
N TRP A 386 -21.77 34.09 0.35
CA TRP A 386 -20.45 34.57 0.75
C TRP A 386 -19.55 34.87 -0.46
N PHE A 387 -19.52 33.98 -1.45
CA PHE A 387 -18.81 34.19 -2.73
C PHE A 387 -19.36 35.39 -3.50
N ALA A 388 -20.68 35.51 -3.63
CA ALA A 388 -21.33 36.64 -4.28
C ALA A 388 -21.05 37.97 -3.54
N TRP A 389 -20.99 37.94 -2.21
CA TRP A 389 -20.59 39.09 -1.39
C TRP A 389 -19.10 39.44 -1.59
N ALA A 390 -18.21 38.45 -1.64
CA ALA A 390 -16.77 38.67 -1.84
C ALA A 390 -16.46 39.31 -3.21
N LEU A 391 -17.15 38.88 -4.26
CA LEU A 391 -17.03 39.43 -5.62
C LEU A 391 -17.55 40.87 -5.73
N THR A 392 -18.55 41.25 -4.92
CA THR A 392 -19.16 42.59 -4.97
C THR A 392 -18.60 43.57 -3.94
N ALA A 393 -18.02 43.09 -2.84
CA ALA A 393 -17.43 43.91 -1.77
C ALA A 393 -15.96 44.28 -1.99
N GLY A 394 -15.33 43.80 -3.08
CA GLY A 394 -14.09 44.36 -3.63
C GLY A 394 -12.81 44.12 -2.81
N GLY A 395 -12.72 43.02 -2.06
CA GLY A 395 -11.63 42.78 -1.10
C GLY A 395 -10.62 41.69 -1.47
N MET A 396 -10.75 40.99 -2.60
CA MET A 396 -9.85 39.90 -2.97
C MET A 396 -8.93 40.29 -4.13
N ALA A 397 -7.66 39.90 -4.01
CA ALA A 397 -6.72 39.96 -5.12
C ALA A 397 -7.15 38.98 -6.24
N THR A 398 -6.89 39.33 -7.49
CA THR A 398 -7.20 38.53 -8.70
C THR A 398 -6.76 37.07 -8.59
N ASP A 399 -5.64 36.87 -7.92
CA ASP A 399 -4.93 35.61 -7.76
C ASP A 399 -5.70 34.69 -6.80
N GLN A 400 -6.39 35.28 -5.81
CA GLN A 400 -7.20 34.58 -4.83
C GLN A 400 -8.56 34.16 -5.41
N VAL A 401 -9.14 35.00 -6.27
CA VAL A 401 -10.36 34.69 -7.04
C VAL A 401 -10.09 33.57 -8.04
N PHE A 402 -8.91 33.55 -8.66
CA PHE A 402 -8.47 32.50 -9.58
C PHE A 402 -8.26 31.16 -8.85
N VAL A 403 -7.62 31.15 -7.69
CA VAL A 403 -7.43 29.95 -6.87
C VAL A 403 -8.77 29.35 -6.42
N GLU A 404 -9.73 30.17 -6.03
CA GLU A 404 -11.06 29.68 -5.64
C GLU A 404 -11.88 29.18 -6.85
N ALA A 405 -11.76 29.80 -8.02
CA ALA A 405 -12.37 29.30 -9.26
C ALA A 405 -11.77 27.97 -9.74
N VAL A 406 -10.45 27.80 -9.60
CA VAL A 406 -9.74 26.54 -9.88
C VAL A 406 -10.08 25.46 -8.84
N GLY A 407 -10.26 25.85 -7.58
CA GLY A 407 -10.76 24.95 -6.53
C GLY A 407 -12.16 24.42 -6.85
N TYR A 408 -13.05 25.29 -7.35
CA TYR A 408 -14.40 24.91 -7.79
C TYR A 408 -14.39 24.01 -9.05
N LEU A 409 -13.46 24.28 -9.99
CA LEU A 409 -13.24 23.47 -11.20
C LEU A 409 -12.81 22.03 -10.90
N LEU A 410 -12.06 21.82 -9.83
CA LEU A 410 -11.55 20.51 -9.42
C LEU A 410 -12.57 19.67 -8.63
N ASP A 411 -13.69 20.27 -8.19
CA ASP A 411 -14.66 19.65 -7.27
C ASP A 411 -15.85 18.99 -8.00
N ASP A 412 -16.34 19.52 -9.15
CA ASP A 412 -17.59 18.99 -9.77
C ASP A 412 -17.59 18.86 -11.32
N GLY A 413 -16.54 19.29 -12.03
CA GLY A 413 -16.42 19.09 -13.50
C GLY A 413 -17.54 19.69 -14.38
N ARG A 414 -18.41 20.56 -13.85
CA ARG A 414 -19.52 21.17 -14.59
C ARG A 414 -19.33 22.67 -14.78
N ARG A 415 -19.58 23.14 -16.01
CA ARG A 415 -19.61 24.56 -16.37
C ARG A 415 -20.99 25.16 -16.07
N ASP A 416 -21.06 26.07 -15.11
CA ASP A 416 -22.29 26.76 -14.74
C ASP A 416 -22.18 28.30 -14.81
N ALA A 417 -23.24 28.99 -14.41
CA ALA A 417 -23.32 30.46 -14.52
C ALA A 417 -22.36 31.20 -13.56
N ALA A 418 -21.95 30.57 -12.45
CA ALA A 418 -20.99 31.16 -11.52
C ALA A 418 -19.57 31.08 -12.10
N PHE A 419 -19.23 29.95 -12.73
CA PHE A 419 -18.00 29.79 -13.50
C PHE A 419 -17.88 30.82 -14.64
N ASP A 420 -18.93 30.97 -15.45
CA ASP A 420 -18.91 31.91 -16.58
C ASP A 420 -18.73 33.37 -16.12
N ALA A 421 -19.27 33.72 -14.96
CA ALA A 421 -19.09 35.04 -14.36
C ALA A 421 -17.67 35.26 -13.82
N ALA A 422 -17.06 34.23 -13.22
CA ALA A 422 -15.67 34.28 -12.75
C ALA A 422 -14.68 34.36 -13.91
N ALA A 423 -14.88 33.57 -14.96
CA ALA A 423 -14.06 33.59 -16.18
C ALA A 423 -14.11 34.96 -16.87
N ALA A 424 -15.27 35.62 -16.88
CA ALA A 424 -15.42 36.97 -17.44
C ALA A 424 -14.75 38.08 -16.62
N ALA A 425 -14.40 37.82 -15.36
CA ALA A 425 -13.73 38.76 -14.46
C ALA A 425 -12.19 38.66 -14.51
N LEU A 426 -11.65 37.68 -15.25
CA LEU A 426 -10.22 37.48 -15.46
C LEU A 426 -9.71 38.28 -16.67
N THR A 427 -8.39 38.42 -16.80
CA THR A 427 -7.79 38.97 -18.02
C THR A 427 -8.09 38.05 -19.22
N GLU A 428 -8.17 38.63 -20.42
CA GLU A 428 -8.58 37.90 -21.65
C GLU A 428 -7.69 36.66 -21.91
N GLU A 429 -6.41 36.74 -21.55
CA GLU A 429 -5.43 35.66 -21.69
C GLU A 429 -5.65 34.53 -20.68
N ALA A 430 -5.93 34.85 -19.41
CA ALA A 430 -6.26 33.88 -18.37
C ALA A 430 -7.64 33.22 -18.62
N ALA A 431 -8.62 33.99 -19.08
CA ALA A 431 -9.94 33.48 -19.45
C ALA A 431 -9.88 32.51 -20.65
N THR A 432 -9.02 32.81 -21.63
CA THR A 432 -8.81 31.94 -22.81
C THR A 432 -8.09 30.65 -22.44
N ALA A 433 -7.09 30.71 -21.55
CA ALA A 433 -6.42 29.52 -21.03
C ALA A 433 -7.38 28.63 -20.24
N LEU A 434 -8.22 29.22 -19.38
CA LEU A 434 -9.23 28.49 -18.59
C LEU A 434 -10.29 27.83 -19.49
N ALA A 435 -10.71 28.50 -20.57
CA ALA A 435 -11.66 27.94 -21.54
C ALA A 435 -11.07 26.79 -22.37
N GLY A 436 -9.76 26.81 -22.63
CA GLY A 436 -9.05 25.73 -23.32
C GLY A 436 -9.08 24.40 -22.55
N VAL A 437 -8.93 24.46 -21.22
CA VAL A 437 -8.98 23.31 -20.32
C VAL A 437 -10.33 22.57 -20.38
N PHE A 438 -11.44 23.28 -20.63
CA PHE A 438 -12.78 22.68 -20.65
C PHE A 438 -13.13 21.95 -21.96
N THR A 439 -12.35 22.13 -23.02
CA THR A 439 -12.69 21.59 -24.36
C THR A 439 -12.03 20.27 -24.70
N LEU A 440 -11.15 19.74 -23.86
CA LEU A 440 -10.48 18.45 -24.10
C LEU A 440 -10.30 17.68 -22.78
N ASP A 441 -11.01 16.56 -22.66
CA ASP A 441 -10.83 15.57 -21.61
C ASP A 441 -9.40 15.00 -21.70
N GLY A 442 -8.53 15.33 -20.72
CA GLY A 442 -7.13 14.89 -20.66
C GLY A 442 -6.10 15.85 -21.27
N ALA A 443 -5.79 16.96 -20.58
CA ALA A 443 -4.73 17.87 -21.00
C ALA A 443 -3.32 17.31 -20.74
N ASP A 444 -2.38 17.58 -21.65
CA ASP A 444 -0.98 17.15 -21.57
C ASP A 444 -0.06 18.14 -20.84
N THR A 445 1.15 17.69 -20.51
CA THR A 445 2.19 18.47 -19.82
C THR A 445 2.62 19.75 -20.55
N ALA A 446 2.43 19.82 -21.87
CA ALA A 446 2.76 21.02 -22.65
C ALA A 446 1.73 22.13 -22.43
N THR A 447 0.48 21.77 -22.23
CA THR A 447 -0.63 22.69 -21.95
C THR A 447 -0.51 23.30 -20.54
N LEU A 448 -0.08 22.49 -19.56
CA LEU A 448 0.23 22.97 -18.20
C LEU A 448 1.45 23.90 -18.16
N ALA A 449 2.46 23.67 -19.00
CA ALA A 449 3.63 24.55 -19.13
C ALA A 449 3.31 25.90 -19.80
N ALA A 450 2.30 25.96 -20.67
CA ALA A 450 1.82 27.21 -21.24
C ALA A 450 1.13 28.11 -20.20
N LEU A 451 0.45 27.50 -19.21
CA LEU A 451 -0.09 28.19 -18.04
C LEU A 451 1.02 28.81 -17.17
N ASP A 452 2.13 28.09 -16.95
CA ASP A 452 3.31 28.58 -16.21
C ASP A 452 3.93 29.83 -16.88
N HIS A 453 3.91 29.90 -18.21
CA HIS A 453 4.47 31.02 -18.96
C HIS A 453 3.55 32.25 -19.04
N ALA A 454 2.23 32.07 -18.83
CA ALA A 454 1.24 33.16 -18.77
C ALA A 454 1.11 33.75 -17.35
N LEU A 455 1.66 33.07 -16.33
CA LEU A 455 1.65 33.45 -14.91
C LEU A 455 2.93 34.18 -14.45
N LEU A 456 3.89 34.42 -15.35
CA LEU A 456 5.06 35.30 -15.17
C LEU A 456 4.79 36.68 -15.78
#